data_AF-A0A3M2BHF8-F1
#
_entry.id   AF-A0A3M2BHF8-F1
#
_cell.length_a   1.000
_cell.length_b   1.000
_cell.length_c   1.000
_cell.angle_alpha   90.00
_cell.angle_beta   90.00
_cell.angle_gamma   90.00
#
_symmetry.space_group_name_H-M   'P 1'
#
loop_
_entity.id
_entity.type
_entity.pdbx_description
1 polymer ?
#
loop_
_entity_poly.entity_id
_entity_poly.type
_entity_poly.pdbx_seq_one_letter_code
_entity_poly.pdbx_strand_id
1 'polypeptide(L)'
;MHQVVSDELDDNMPIAVLSGPTFAKEVAQGLPTAITLASSSEQHAQKIISSLHSVCFRVYQSRDVIGVELGGSIKNVLAIATGISDGLGFSANTRAALITRGLNEMLQIGLAEGGEQKTFMGLAGLGDLVLTCTDNQSRNRRFGLALAQGIHPEEAIKQIGQAVEGYQTTREIYHLSRKHQLNVPIIEQINLVLHEGMSPQQAVENLLSRAPRPE
;
A
#
# COMPACT_ATOMS: atom_id res chain seq x y z
N MET A 1 2.42 -11.72 5.36
CA MET A 1 1.42 -12.33 6.27
C MET A 1 1.39 -13.83 6.08
N HIS A 2 1.41 -14.33 4.84
CA HIS A 2 1.42 -15.76 4.53
C HIS A 2 2.52 -16.56 5.26
N GLN A 3 3.73 -16.00 5.40
CA GLN A 3 4.83 -16.65 6.16
C GLN A 3 4.45 -16.91 7.61
N VAL A 4 3.90 -15.91 8.31
CA VAL A 4 3.42 -16.07 9.70
C VAL A 4 2.31 -17.11 9.78
N VAL A 5 1.40 -17.13 8.81
CA VAL A 5 0.33 -18.16 8.76
C VAL A 5 0.93 -19.55 8.60
N SER A 6 1.95 -19.72 7.76
CA SER A 6 2.66 -20.99 7.60
C SER A 6 3.48 -21.37 8.85
N ASP A 7 4.05 -20.41 9.55
CA ASP A 7 4.84 -20.66 10.76
C ASP A 7 3.97 -21.03 11.98
N GLU A 8 2.76 -20.47 12.07
CA GLU A 8 1.87 -20.61 13.24
C GLU A 8 0.75 -21.65 13.05
N LEU A 9 0.43 -22.04 11.81
CA LEU A 9 -0.59 -23.04 11.48
C LEU A 9 0.02 -24.26 10.77
N ASP A 10 -0.78 -25.29 10.52
CA ASP A 10 -0.34 -26.47 9.78
C ASP A 10 0.22 -26.10 8.39
N ASP A 11 1.39 -26.65 8.03
CA ASP A 11 2.06 -26.44 6.72
C ASP A 11 1.16 -26.70 5.50
N ASN A 12 0.13 -27.53 5.67
CA ASN A 12 -0.81 -27.91 4.60
C ASN A 12 -2.05 -27.01 4.52
N MET A 13 -2.18 -26.00 5.39
CA MET A 13 -3.30 -25.07 5.39
C MET A 13 -3.23 -24.21 4.11
N PRO A 14 -4.23 -24.30 3.21
CA PRO A 14 -4.21 -23.48 2.00
C PRO A 14 -4.43 -22.00 2.36
N ILE A 15 -3.60 -21.13 1.79
CA ILE A 15 -3.64 -19.68 2.03
C ILE A 15 -4.13 -18.97 0.77
N ALA A 16 -5.03 -18.00 0.95
CA ALA A 16 -5.41 -17.06 -0.09
C ALA A 16 -5.35 -15.62 0.44
N VAL A 17 -4.97 -14.69 -0.42
CA VAL A 17 -4.86 -13.26 -0.14
C VAL A 17 -5.75 -12.50 -1.11
N LEU A 18 -6.55 -11.57 -0.58
CA LEU A 18 -7.44 -10.72 -1.34
C LEU A 18 -6.92 -9.27 -1.28
N SER A 19 -6.68 -8.64 -2.43
CA SER A 19 -6.25 -7.23 -2.49
C SER A 19 -6.68 -6.57 -3.80
N GLY A 20 -6.96 -5.27 -3.76
CA GLY A 20 -7.45 -4.50 -4.89
C GLY A 20 -8.31 -3.31 -4.46
N PRO A 21 -8.68 -2.43 -5.42
CA PRO A 21 -9.40 -1.19 -5.16
C PRO A 21 -10.82 -1.47 -4.66
N THR A 22 -11.00 -1.57 -3.34
CA THR A 22 -12.21 -2.12 -2.72
C THR A 22 -12.63 -1.39 -1.45
N PHE A 23 -13.03 -0.12 -1.57
CA PHE A 23 -13.58 0.57 -0.40
C PHE A 23 -14.83 -0.16 0.13
N ALA A 24 -14.78 -0.54 1.41
CA ALA A 24 -15.80 -1.36 2.05
C ALA A 24 -17.22 -0.77 1.92
N LYS A 25 -17.34 0.56 1.92
CA LYS A 25 -18.63 1.25 1.76
C LYS A 25 -19.24 1.03 0.37
N GLU A 26 -18.43 1.11 -0.69
CA GLU A 26 -18.89 0.91 -2.07
C GLU A 26 -19.24 -0.56 -2.33
N VAL A 27 -18.44 -1.48 -1.79
CA VAL A 27 -18.75 -2.92 -1.81
C VAL A 27 -20.07 -3.20 -1.10
N ALA A 28 -20.29 -2.64 0.08
CA ALA A 28 -21.54 -2.81 0.84
C ALA A 28 -22.76 -2.20 0.14
N GLN A 29 -22.56 -1.20 -0.72
CA GLN A 29 -23.61 -0.60 -1.55
C GLN A 29 -23.88 -1.38 -2.84
N GLY A 30 -23.12 -2.45 -3.12
CA GLY A 30 -23.25 -3.24 -4.34
C GLY A 30 -22.79 -2.51 -5.60
N LEU A 31 -21.89 -1.52 -5.46
CA LEU A 31 -21.32 -0.83 -6.61
C LEU A 31 -20.28 -1.72 -7.33
N PRO A 32 -20.14 -1.60 -8.66
CA PRO A 32 -19.20 -2.42 -9.43
C PRO A 32 -17.77 -2.33 -8.90
N THR A 33 -17.24 -3.46 -8.45
CA THR A 33 -15.92 -3.56 -7.82
C THR A 33 -15.11 -4.71 -8.44
N ALA A 34 -13.80 -4.53 -8.56
CA ALA A 34 -12.87 -5.55 -9.04
C ALA A 34 -11.73 -5.76 -8.04
N ILE A 35 -11.40 -7.02 -7.76
CA ILE A 35 -10.35 -7.40 -6.79
C ILE A 35 -9.51 -8.56 -7.32
N THR A 36 -8.27 -8.68 -6.84
CA THR A 36 -7.41 -9.84 -7.08
C THR A 36 -7.46 -10.79 -5.88
N LEU A 37 -7.61 -12.10 -6.16
CA LEU A 37 -7.38 -13.18 -5.21
C LEU A 37 -6.14 -13.96 -5.62
N ALA A 38 -5.12 -14.00 -4.76
CA ALA A 38 -3.94 -14.83 -4.94
C ALA A 38 -3.95 -16.04 -4.01
N SER A 39 -3.57 -17.21 -4.52
CA SER A 39 -3.40 -18.44 -3.74
C SER A 39 -2.45 -19.39 -4.45
N SER A 40 -1.65 -20.14 -3.70
CA SER A 40 -0.84 -21.25 -4.22
C SER A 40 -1.68 -22.47 -4.57
N SER A 41 -2.85 -22.63 -3.93
CA SER A 41 -3.81 -23.71 -4.20
C SER A 41 -4.92 -23.23 -5.12
N GLU A 42 -4.95 -23.78 -6.34
CA GLU A 42 -5.97 -23.47 -7.36
C GLU A 42 -7.37 -23.92 -6.92
N GLN A 43 -7.47 -25.11 -6.32
CA GLN A 43 -8.74 -25.61 -5.80
C GLN A 43 -9.30 -24.70 -4.69
N HIS A 44 -8.43 -24.20 -3.81
CA HIS A 44 -8.83 -23.27 -2.75
C HIS A 44 -9.24 -21.91 -3.32
N ALA A 45 -8.48 -21.39 -4.29
CA ALA A 45 -8.79 -20.15 -4.99
C ALA A 45 -10.19 -20.20 -5.62
N GLN A 46 -10.49 -21.28 -6.35
CA GLN A 46 -11.77 -21.46 -7.02
C GLN A 46 -12.94 -21.54 -6.03
N LYS A 47 -12.77 -22.20 -4.88
CA LYS A 47 -13.78 -22.22 -3.82
C LYS A 47 -14.11 -20.80 -3.34
N ILE A 48 -13.10 -19.97 -3.08
CA ILE A 48 -13.33 -18.59 -2.62
C ILE A 48 -13.92 -17.73 -3.74
N ILE A 49 -13.40 -17.83 -4.96
CA ILE A 49 -13.91 -17.08 -6.13
C ILE A 49 -15.39 -17.40 -6.35
N SER A 50 -15.78 -18.68 -6.31
CA SER A 50 -17.18 -19.08 -6.48
C SER A 50 -18.12 -18.54 -5.39
N SER A 51 -17.59 -18.22 -4.20
CA SER A 51 -18.35 -17.67 -3.08
C SER A 51 -18.47 -16.14 -3.13
N LEU A 52 -17.46 -15.45 -3.67
CA LEU A 52 -17.40 -13.98 -3.69
C LEU A 52 -17.83 -13.36 -5.01
N HIS A 53 -17.61 -14.05 -6.13
CA HIS A 53 -17.86 -13.51 -7.46
C HIS A 53 -19.36 -13.27 -7.68
N SER A 54 -19.71 -12.06 -8.11
CA SER A 54 -21.09 -11.67 -8.42
C SER A 54 -21.13 -10.65 -9.55
N VAL A 55 -22.35 -10.28 -9.99
CA VAL A 55 -22.56 -9.26 -11.03
C VAL A 55 -21.85 -7.95 -10.69
N CYS A 56 -21.82 -7.55 -9.41
CA CYS A 56 -21.21 -6.31 -8.95
C CYS A 56 -19.81 -6.50 -8.33
N PHE A 57 -19.34 -7.74 -8.17
CA PHE A 57 -18.06 -8.03 -7.51
C PHE A 57 -17.24 -9.04 -8.33
N ARG A 58 -16.29 -8.53 -9.12
CA ARG A 58 -15.42 -9.36 -9.97
C ARG A 58 -14.14 -9.73 -9.25
N VAL A 59 -13.89 -11.03 -9.14
CA VAL A 59 -12.64 -11.58 -8.57
C VAL A 59 -11.74 -12.11 -9.68
N TYR A 60 -10.51 -11.60 -9.75
CA TYR A 60 -9.47 -12.04 -10.67
C TYR A 60 -8.48 -12.95 -9.95
N GLN A 61 -8.24 -14.14 -10.48
CA GLN A 61 -7.31 -15.09 -9.88
C GLN A 61 -5.85 -14.72 -10.19
N SER A 62 -4.98 -14.86 -9.19
CA SER A 62 -3.53 -14.81 -9.30
C SER A 62 -2.90 -16.00 -8.55
N ARG A 63 -1.66 -16.34 -8.88
CA ARG A 63 -0.81 -17.26 -8.09
C ARG A 63 0.24 -16.52 -7.27
N ASP A 64 0.40 -15.22 -7.50
CA ASP A 64 1.40 -14.37 -6.88
C ASP A 64 0.93 -13.83 -5.52
N VAL A 65 1.03 -14.68 -4.49
CA VAL A 65 0.65 -14.33 -3.12
C VAL A 65 1.51 -13.18 -2.60
N ILE A 66 2.82 -13.22 -2.86
CA ILE A 66 3.78 -12.22 -2.40
C ILE A 66 3.46 -10.85 -3.00
N GLY A 67 3.26 -10.75 -4.32
CA GLY A 67 2.96 -9.49 -4.97
C GLY A 67 1.64 -8.89 -4.53
N VAL A 68 0.61 -9.71 -4.30
CA VAL A 68 -0.70 -9.24 -3.81
C VAL A 68 -0.60 -8.73 -2.37
N GLU A 69 0.13 -9.40 -1.48
CA GLU A 69 0.36 -8.94 -0.10
C GLU A 69 1.16 -7.64 -0.05
N LEU A 70 2.28 -7.59 -0.77
CA LEU A 70 3.17 -6.42 -0.76
C LEU A 70 2.51 -5.22 -1.44
N GLY A 71 1.78 -5.42 -2.54
CA GLY A 71 1.02 -4.35 -3.20
C GLY A 71 0.02 -3.69 -2.25
N GLY A 72 -0.79 -4.51 -1.55
CA GLY A 72 -1.77 -4.03 -0.57
C GLY A 72 -1.15 -3.38 0.67
N SER A 73 0.06 -3.78 1.05
CA SER A 73 0.76 -3.27 2.23
C SER A 73 1.52 -1.96 1.94
N ILE A 74 2.31 -1.93 0.87
CA ILE A 74 3.17 -0.78 0.51
C ILE A 74 2.31 0.41 0.07
N LYS A 75 1.17 0.19 -0.59
CA LYS A 75 0.28 1.28 -1.00
C LYS A 75 -0.13 2.19 0.16
N ASN A 76 -0.25 1.64 1.37
CA ASN A 76 -0.70 2.37 2.55
C ASN A 76 0.37 3.38 2.98
N VAL A 77 1.66 3.01 2.92
CA VAL A 77 2.80 3.91 3.17
C VAL A 77 2.80 5.05 2.14
N LEU A 78 2.62 4.72 0.87
CA LEU A 78 2.57 5.71 -0.21
C LEU A 78 1.36 6.64 -0.10
N ALA A 79 0.22 6.13 0.38
CA ALA A 79 -0.95 6.94 0.65
C ALA A 79 -0.72 7.97 1.76
N ILE A 80 0.07 7.63 2.80
CA ILE A 80 0.51 8.60 3.82
C ILE A 80 1.35 9.69 3.15
N ALA A 81 2.30 9.32 2.29
CA ALA A 81 3.12 10.29 1.56
C ALA A 81 2.27 11.24 0.70
N THR A 82 1.28 10.72 -0.03
CA THR A 82 0.36 11.56 -0.82
C THR A 82 -0.51 12.46 0.05
N GLY A 83 -0.97 11.97 1.20
CA GLY A 83 -1.70 12.78 2.18
C GLY A 83 -0.85 13.92 2.72
N ILE A 84 0.42 13.67 3.05
CA ILE A 84 1.36 14.70 3.49
C ILE A 84 1.54 15.75 2.39
N SER A 85 1.83 15.30 1.17
CA SER A 85 2.04 16.18 0.02
C SER A 85 0.82 17.09 -0.22
N ASP A 86 -0.38 16.52 -0.28
CA ASP A 86 -1.61 17.29 -0.48
C ASP A 86 -1.88 18.24 0.70
N GLY A 87 -1.57 17.83 1.94
CA GLY A 87 -1.77 18.64 3.15
C GLY A 87 -0.80 19.82 3.25
N LEU A 88 0.37 19.74 2.63
CA LEU A 88 1.34 20.84 2.50
C LEU A 88 0.98 21.83 1.37
N GLY A 89 -0.15 21.62 0.68
CA GLY A 89 -0.63 22.51 -0.37
C GLY A 89 -0.14 22.18 -1.78
N PHE A 90 0.53 21.04 -1.97
CA PHE A 90 0.82 20.54 -3.32
C PHE A 90 -0.46 19.99 -3.96
N SER A 91 -0.45 19.89 -5.29
CA SER A 91 -1.63 19.55 -6.08
C SER A 91 -1.41 18.33 -6.98
N ALA A 92 -2.32 18.11 -7.92
CA ALA A 92 -2.44 16.91 -8.74
C ALA A 92 -1.12 16.49 -9.43
N ASN A 93 -0.30 17.42 -9.91
CA ASN A 93 0.98 17.11 -10.55
C ASN A 93 1.96 16.43 -9.58
N THR A 94 2.12 16.98 -8.38
CA THR A 94 2.99 16.40 -7.35
C THR A 94 2.47 15.05 -6.91
N ARG A 95 1.14 14.92 -6.72
CA ARG A 95 0.51 13.64 -6.38
C ARG A 95 0.73 12.58 -7.45
N ALA A 96 0.55 12.93 -8.72
CA ALA A 96 0.80 12.00 -9.83
C ALA A 96 2.27 11.56 -9.86
N ALA A 97 3.21 12.49 -9.76
CA ALA A 97 4.64 12.18 -9.69
C ALA A 97 4.98 11.26 -8.50
N LEU A 98 4.39 11.53 -7.33
CA LEU A 98 4.61 10.74 -6.12
C LEU A 98 4.02 9.33 -6.24
N ILE A 99 2.84 9.17 -6.83
CA ILE A 99 2.24 7.86 -7.12
C ILE A 99 3.13 7.07 -8.08
N THR A 100 3.59 7.69 -9.18
CA THR A 100 4.44 7.02 -10.17
C THR A 100 5.77 6.58 -9.57
N ARG A 101 6.44 7.47 -8.81
CA ARG A 101 7.70 7.12 -8.15
C ARG A 101 7.51 6.11 -7.03
N GLY A 102 6.42 6.21 -6.28
CA GLY A 102 6.07 5.25 -5.24
C GLY A 102 5.79 3.86 -5.80
N LEU A 103 5.13 3.77 -6.96
CA LEU A 103 4.95 2.50 -7.67
C LEU A 103 6.29 1.85 -8.03
N ASN A 104 7.29 2.63 -8.43
CA ASN A 104 8.63 2.11 -8.71
C ASN A 104 9.29 1.54 -7.43
N GLU A 105 9.18 2.22 -6.28
CA GLU A 105 9.68 1.68 -5.00
C GLU A 105 8.94 0.39 -4.60
N MET A 106 7.62 0.35 -4.78
CA MET A 106 6.80 -0.85 -4.57
C MET A 106 7.27 -2.01 -5.46
N LEU A 107 7.52 -1.74 -6.75
CA LEU A 107 8.03 -2.73 -7.71
C LEU A 107 9.41 -3.25 -7.29
N GLN A 108 10.34 -2.37 -6.90
CA GLN A 108 11.68 -2.77 -6.48
C GLN A 108 11.65 -3.69 -5.26
N ILE A 109 10.88 -3.34 -4.23
CA ILE A 109 10.71 -4.18 -3.03
C ILE A 109 10.01 -5.48 -3.41
N GLY A 110 8.94 -5.40 -4.18
CA GLY A 110 8.15 -6.55 -4.61
C GLY A 110 8.94 -7.59 -5.38
N LEU A 111 9.75 -7.15 -6.34
CA LEU A 111 10.60 -8.04 -7.15
C LEU A 111 11.74 -8.64 -6.31
N ALA A 112 12.29 -7.89 -5.36
CA ALA A 112 13.34 -8.41 -4.46
C ALA A 112 12.81 -9.53 -3.53
N GLU A 113 11.52 -9.51 -3.20
CA GLU A 113 10.84 -10.57 -2.44
C GLU A 113 10.31 -11.71 -3.32
N GLY A 114 10.48 -11.65 -4.65
CA GLY A 114 10.03 -12.69 -5.58
C GLY A 114 8.58 -12.53 -6.06
N GLY A 115 7.94 -11.38 -5.83
CA GLY A 115 6.65 -11.04 -6.45
C GLY A 115 6.78 -10.78 -7.95
N GLU A 116 5.65 -10.79 -8.67
CA GLU A 116 5.63 -10.61 -10.12
C GLU A 116 5.28 -9.17 -10.52
N GLN A 117 6.05 -8.57 -11.44
CA GLN A 117 5.81 -7.21 -11.96
C GLN A 117 4.35 -7.00 -12.42
N LYS A 118 3.76 -7.99 -13.09
CA LYS A 118 2.38 -7.91 -13.60
C LYS A 118 1.34 -7.69 -12.49
N THR A 119 1.59 -8.20 -11.29
CA THR A 119 0.69 -8.07 -10.14
C THR A 119 0.67 -6.63 -9.63
N PHE A 120 1.86 -6.01 -9.53
CA PHE A 120 2.01 -4.61 -9.14
C PHE A 120 1.44 -3.63 -10.18
N MET A 121 1.48 -3.99 -11.46
CA MET A 121 0.83 -3.22 -12.53
C MET A 121 -0.70 -3.45 -12.60
N GLY A 122 -1.23 -4.40 -11.84
CA GLY A 122 -2.64 -4.77 -11.82
C GLY A 122 -3.45 -4.12 -10.70
N LEU A 123 -4.59 -4.74 -10.37
CA LEU A 123 -5.54 -4.24 -9.36
C LEU A 123 -4.91 -4.18 -7.95
N ALA A 124 -4.16 -5.20 -7.54
CA ALA A 124 -3.58 -5.30 -6.20
C ALA A 124 -2.41 -4.33 -5.94
N GLY A 125 -1.80 -3.78 -7.00
CA GLY A 125 -0.75 -2.77 -6.91
C GLY A 125 -1.27 -1.40 -7.35
N LEU A 126 -1.06 -1.05 -8.62
CA LEU A 126 -1.40 0.25 -9.20
C LEU A 126 -2.86 0.64 -8.99
N GLY A 127 -3.81 -0.27 -9.23
CA GLY A 127 -5.24 0.04 -9.10
C GLY A 127 -5.60 0.49 -7.69
N ASP A 128 -5.20 -0.29 -6.70
CA ASP A 128 -5.48 0.00 -5.30
C ASP A 128 -4.64 1.15 -4.74
N LEU A 129 -3.40 1.32 -5.23
CA LEU A 129 -2.56 2.48 -4.95
C LEU A 129 -3.24 3.78 -5.38
N VAL A 130 -3.73 3.86 -6.62
CA VAL A 130 -4.42 5.05 -7.14
C VAL A 130 -5.65 5.36 -6.30
N LEU A 131 -6.50 4.36 -6.03
CA LEU A 131 -7.69 4.54 -5.19
C LEU A 131 -7.32 5.10 -3.81
N THR A 132 -6.33 4.49 -3.16
CA THR A 132 -5.95 4.80 -1.77
C THR A 132 -5.28 6.18 -1.65
N CYS A 133 -4.56 6.62 -2.68
CA CYS A 133 -3.88 7.92 -2.72
C CYS A 133 -4.77 9.10 -3.14
N THR A 134 -5.94 8.85 -3.74
CA THR A 134 -6.78 9.92 -4.33
C THR A 134 -8.10 10.14 -3.61
N ASP A 135 -8.50 9.26 -2.70
CA ASP A 135 -9.80 9.34 -2.01
C ASP A 135 -9.65 9.49 -0.48
N ASN A 136 -10.51 10.32 0.12
CA ASN A 136 -10.55 10.56 1.58
C ASN A 136 -11.15 9.40 2.39
N GLN A 137 -11.78 8.41 1.76
CA GLN A 137 -12.13 7.15 2.39
C GLN A 137 -10.88 6.41 2.90
N SER A 138 -9.71 6.65 2.28
CA SER A 138 -8.42 6.17 2.76
C SER A 138 -8.03 6.80 4.10
N ARG A 139 -7.95 5.95 5.13
CA ARG A 139 -7.44 6.31 6.46
C ARG A 139 -5.98 6.74 6.42
N ASN A 140 -5.16 6.07 5.62
CA ASN A 140 -3.73 6.37 5.47
C ASN A 140 -3.51 7.74 4.81
N ARG A 141 -4.33 8.09 3.81
CA ARG A 141 -4.28 9.42 3.20
C ARG A 141 -4.70 10.51 4.19
N ARG A 142 -5.80 10.31 4.92
CA ARG A 142 -6.25 11.24 5.97
C ARG A 142 -5.22 11.40 7.09
N PHE A 143 -4.53 10.32 7.44
CA PHE A 143 -3.41 10.37 8.37
C PHE A 143 -2.28 11.27 7.86
N GLY A 144 -1.85 11.10 6.61
CA GLY A 144 -0.87 11.99 5.99
C GLY A 144 -1.29 13.47 5.99
N LEU A 145 -2.57 13.75 5.71
CA LEU A 145 -3.11 15.12 5.77
C LEU A 145 -3.00 15.73 7.17
N ALA A 146 -3.31 14.95 8.22
CA ALA A 146 -3.20 15.39 9.60
C ALA A 146 -1.74 15.68 9.99
N LEU A 147 -0.79 14.83 9.58
CA LEU A 147 0.64 15.03 9.82
C LEU A 147 1.14 16.34 9.18
N ALA A 148 0.71 16.65 7.96
CA ALA A 148 1.07 17.91 7.29
C ALA A 148 0.60 19.16 8.05
N GLN A 149 -0.45 19.04 8.86
CA GLN A 149 -0.95 20.11 9.73
C GLN A 149 -0.16 20.23 11.05
N GLY A 150 0.88 19.43 11.24
CA GLY A 150 1.71 19.41 12.45
C GLY A 150 1.10 18.59 13.59
N ILE A 151 0.07 17.79 13.32
CA ILE A 151 -0.53 16.91 14.33
C ILE A 151 0.44 15.75 14.60
N HIS A 152 0.70 15.48 15.88
CA HIS A 152 1.55 14.35 16.29
C HIS A 152 0.96 13.00 15.82
N PRO A 153 1.76 12.02 15.36
CA PRO A 153 1.27 10.73 14.85
C PRO A 153 0.26 10.03 15.75
N GLU A 154 0.52 9.94 17.05
CA GLU A 154 -0.40 9.28 17.99
C GLU A 154 -1.76 9.97 18.08
N GLU A 155 -1.78 11.30 18.01
CA GLU A 155 -3.01 12.09 18.08
C GLU A 155 -3.80 11.98 16.76
N ALA A 156 -3.10 12.01 15.62
CA ALA A 156 -3.71 11.81 14.32
C ALA A 156 -4.36 10.42 14.19
N ILE A 157 -3.76 9.36 14.75
CA ILE A 157 -4.37 8.02 14.80
C ILE A 157 -5.66 8.04 15.63
N LYS A 158 -5.65 8.69 16.81
CA LYS A 158 -6.85 8.81 17.66
C LYS A 158 -7.98 9.54 16.94
N GLN A 159 -7.69 10.64 16.25
CA GLN A 159 -8.68 11.41 15.48
C GLN A 159 -9.29 10.62 14.33
N ILE A 160 -8.52 9.75 13.68
CA ILE A 160 -9.03 8.86 12.64
C ILE A 160 -10.01 7.81 13.20
N GLY A 161 -9.84 7.43 14.47
CA GLY A 161 -10.74 6.51 15.19
C GLY A 161 -10.69 5.06 14.69
N GLN A 162 -9.70 4.72 13.87
CA GLN A 162 -9.53 3.42 13.23
C GLN A 162 -8.04 3.11 13.05
N ALA A 163 -7.69 1.84 12.89
CA ALA A 163 -6.32 1.43 12.63
C ALA A 163 -5.78 2.06 11.33
N VAL A 164 -4.59 2.66 11.41
CA VAL A 164 -3.80 3.19 10.30
C VAL A 164 -2.70 2.19 9.99
N GLU A 165 -3.00 1.23 9.12
CA GLU A 165 -2.09 0.12 8.76
C GLU A 165 -0.73 0.64 8.29
N GLY A 166 -0.70 1.69 7.45
CA GLY A 166 0.53 2.26 6.93
C GLY A 166 1.47 2.78 8.01
N TYR A 167 0.95 3.21 9.17
CA TYR A 167 1.80 3.63 10.29
C TYR A 167 2.63 2.47 10.85
N GLN A 168 2.03 1.28 10.99
CA GLN A 168 2.72 0.10 11.49
C GLN A 168 3.61 -0.53 10.41
N THR A 169 3.10 -0.59 9.18
CA THR A 169 3.77 -1.26 8.06
C THR A 169 5.01 -0.51 7.56
N THR A 170 5.06 0.82 7.70
CA THR A 170 6.20 1.65 7.21
C THR A 170 7.55 1.12 7.69
N ARG A 171 7.67 0.84 9.00
CA ARG A 171 8.94 0.42 9.59
C ARG A 171 9.42 -0.92 9.04
N GLU A 172 8.51 -1.88 8.89
CA GLU A 172 8.85 -3.21 8.36
C GLU A 172 9.22 -3.15 6.88
N ILE A 173 8.50 -2.36 6.07
CA ILE A 173 8.85 -2.15 4.65
C ILE A 173 10.20 -1.43 4.52
N TYR A 174 10.49 -0.46 5.40
CA TYR A 174 11.80 0.19 5.42
C TYR A 174 12.91 -0.81 5.77
N HIS A 175 12.76 -1.59 6.84
CA HIS A 175 13.73 -2.64 7.19
C HIS A 175 13.94 -3.65 6.04
N LEU A 176 12.86 -4.07 5.39
CA LEU A 176 12.90 -4.98 4.26
C LEU A 176 13.71 -4.39 3.09
N SER A 177 13.49 -3.12 2.75
CA SER A 177 14.26 -2.44 1.72
C SER A 177 15.75 -2.34 2.07
N ARG A 178 16.09 -2.14 3.35
CA ARG A 178 17.48 -2.12 3.83
C ARG A 178 18.15 -3.48 3.72
N LYS A 179 17.43 -4.56 4.07
CA LYS A 179 17.90 -5.95 3.92
C LYS A 179 18.31 -6.25 2.47
N HIS A 180 17.55 -5.73 1.51
CA HIS A 180 17.81 -5.88 0.08
C HIS A 180 18.68 -4.78 -0.53
N GLN A 181 19.18 -3.83 0.27
CA GLN A 181 19.99 -2.70 -0.18
C GLN A 181 19.31 -1.86 -1.28
N LEU A 182 17.98 -1.75 -1.22
CA LEU A 182 17.19 -1.00 -2.18
C LEU A 182 17.18 0.49 -1.83
N ASN A 183 17.19 1.33 -2.87
CA ASN A 183 17.05 2.78 -2.70
C ASN A 183 15.58 3.19 -2.83
N VAL A 184 14.91 3.38 -1.69
CA VAL A 184 13.48 3.70 -1.58
C VAL A 184 13.24 5.05 -0.88
N PRO A 185 13.57 6.17 -1.53
CA PRO A 185 13.59 7.47 -0.87
C PRO A 185 12.25 7.91 -0.29
N ILE A 186 11.12 7.59 -0.92
CA ILE A 186 9.80 7.98 -0.41
C ILE A 186 9.52 7.21 0.88
N ILE A 187 9.66 5.87 0.86
CA ILE A 187 9.45 5.03 2.03
C ILE A 187 10.41 5.42 3.17
N GLU A 188 11.66 5.71 2.85
CA GLU A 188 12.64 6.20 3.82
C GLU A 188 12.19 7.50 4.49
N GLN A 189 11.78 8.51 3.70
CA GLN A 189 11.31 9.77 4.30
C GLN A 189 10.05 9.58 5.16
N ILE A 190 9.14 8.69 4.76
CA ILE A 190 7.97 8.38 5.59
C ILE A 190 8.38 7.69 6.89
N ASN A 191 9.35 6.76 6.86
CA ASN A 191 9.88 6.16 8.08
C ASN A 191 10.46 7.22 9.03
N LEU A 192 11.24 8.17 8.51
CA LEU A 192 11.83 9.25 9.29
C LEU A 192 10.76 10.15 9.93
N VAL A 193 9.71 10.49 9.19
CA VAL A 193 8.59 11.30 9.70
C VAL A 193 7.82 10.57 10.79
N LEU A 194 7.51 9.29 10.58
CA LEU A 194 6.64 8.53 11.48
C LEU A 194 7.33 8.03 12.74
N HIS A 195 8.64 7.75 12.67
CA HIS A 195 9.36 7.03 13.73
C HIS A 195 10.61 7.74 14.24
N GLU A 196 11.12 8.76 13.54
CA GLU A 196 12.35 9.47 13.92
C GLU A 196 12.14 10.98 14.16
N GLY A 197 10.90 11.45 14.12
CA GLY A 197 10.53 12.83 14.46
C GLY A 197 10.89 13.87 13.41
N MET A 198 11.20 13.46 12.18
CA MET A 198 11.41 14.39 11.05
C MET A 198 10.13 15.16 10.74
N SER A 199 10.23 16.45 10.42
CA SER A 199 9.05 17.21 10.00
C SER A 199 8.64 16.85 8.56
N PRO A 200 7.33 16.85 8.24
CA PRO A 200 6.85 16.62 6.87
C PRO A 200 7.46 17.57 5.84
N GLN A 201 7.75 18.82 6.22
CA GLN A 201 8.38 19.82 5.37
C GLN A 201 9.82 19.41 5.01
N GLN A 202 10.61 19.00 6.01
CA GLN A 202 11.97 18.51 5.80
C GLN A 202 11.99 17.27 4.90
N ALA A 203 11.05 16.34 5.09
CA ALA A 203 10.92 15.15 4.24
C ALA A 203 10.72 15.51 2.76
N VAL A 204 9.89 16.51 2.47
CA VAL A 204 9.69 16.99 1.09
C VAL A 204 10.95 17.68 0.55
N GLU A 205 11.59 18.54 1.33
CA GLU A 205 12.86 19.20 0.95
C GLU A 205 13.94 18.17 0.60
N ASN A 206 14.04 17.09 1.38
CA ASN A 206 14.94 15.97 1.11
C ASN A 206 14.61 15.26 -0.21
N LEU A 207 13.34 15.09 -0.57
CA LEU A 207 12.95 14.47 -1.84
C LEU A 207 13.24 15.37 -3.06
N LEU A 208 13.08 16.69 -2.90
CA LEU A 208 13.28 17.68 -3.96
C LEU A 208 14.75 18.02 -4.20
N SER A 209 15.59 17.98 -3.16
CA SER A 209 17.03 18.28 -3.25
C SER A 209 17.87 17.16 -3.86
N ARG A 210 17.27 15.99 -4.14
CA ARG A 210 17.98 14.86 -4.74
C ARG A 210 18.36 15.13 -6.18
N ALA A 211 19.57 14.72 -6.54
CA ALA A 211 20.04 14.77 -7.92
C ALA A 211 19.09 14.00 -8.85
N PRO A 212 18.76 14.55 -10.04
CA PRO A 212 17.93 13.87 -11.01
C PRO A 212 18.59 12.55 -11.44
N ARG A 213 17.77 11.53 -11.67
CA ARG A 213 18.18 10.25 -12.23
C ARG A 213 17.41 9.99 -13.54
N PRO A 214 17.95 9.15 -14.44
CA PRO A 214 17.19 8.67 -15.60
C PRO A 214 15.87 8.04 -15.15
N GLU A 215 14.84 8.16 -16.00
CA GLU A 215 13.52 7.54 -15.80
C GLU A 215 13.59 6.01 -15.81
#